data_AF-A0A1U7P432-F1
#
_entry.id   AF-A0A1U7P432-F1
#
_cell.length_a   1.000
_cell.length_b   1.000
_cell.length_c   1.000
_cell.angle_alpha   90.00
_cell.angle_beta   90.00
_cell.angle_gamma   90.00
#
_symmetry.space_group_name_H-M   'P 1'
#
loop_
_entity.id
_entity.type
_entity.pdbx_description
1 polymer ?
#
loop_
_entity_poly.entity_id
_entity_poly.type
_entity_poly.pdbx_seq_one_letter_code
_entity_poly.pdbx_strand_id
1 'polypeptide(L)'
;MHNLRLAAALITGSLLFTACVPAPMAFDPANMPAAGDLGARNAATEWWYVSGVLPDSGPAFHWAQFKVNYRGLPYHASHIAITDLRNNKLYFVENGDQSATFGFPPLSLSQGDWKLVQEAGNNGPFKLTAGPLNLTLTPAKNPVVHPPGYSGNAETGRMYYQSITRLDVGGTIQVGEDTRQASGQAWLDHQWGDQQPGAAVKWDWFGLHLSDGSDLMLYRVRNARDEVVQVAASLVSPEGVAREVKDVTMTPGRVWKSPSGRDYTLSWQVSGENLALDLNPLRDDQELLSKTTSVAYWEGPVNGTGTLNGQAITASGMGEFVGGVLTKDEGGMFTIPAK
;
A
#
# COMPACT_ATOMS: atom_id res chain seq x y z
N MET A 1 -81.51 12.80 3.91
CA MET A 1 -80.29 13.47 3.39
C MET A 1 -79.37 13.74 4.57
N HIS A 2 -78.21 13.08 4.64
CA HIS A 2 -76.92 13.59 5.15
C HIS A 2 -75.92 12.43 5.32
N ASN A 3 -75.14 12.24 4.26
CA ASN A 3 -73.71 11.91 4.16
C ASN A 3 -73.06 10.95 5.18
N LEU A 4 -72.86 9.71 4.69
CA LEU A 4 -71.83 8.77 5.15
C LEU A 4 -70.44 9.28 4.69
N ARG A 5 -69.51 9.53 5.60
CA ARG A 5 -68.09 9.72 5.28
C ARG A 5 -67.34 8.41 5.50
N LEU A 6 -66.96 7.75 4.41
CA LEU A 6 -66.02 6.63 4.41
C LEU A 6 -64.60 7.21 4.46
N ALA A 7 -63.88 7.02 5.56
CA ALA A 7 -62.45 7.31 5.62
C ALA A 7 -61.69 6.09 5.08
N ALA A 8 -61.15 6.22 3.86
CA ALA A 8 -60.22 5.25 3.30
C ALA A 8 -58.85 5.43 3.98
N ALA A 9 -58.47 4.49 4.84
CA ALA A 9 -57.11 4.41 5.36
C ALA A 9 -56.20 3.86 4.25
N LEU A 10 -55.39 4.72 3.63
CA LEU A 10 -54.25 4.29 2.83
C LEU A 10 -53.20 3.71 3.78
N ILE A 11 -53.07 2.39 3.77
CA ILE A 11 -51.92 1.71 4.36
C ILE A 11 -50.78 1.86 3.36
N THR A 12 -49.94 2.88 3.53
CA THR A 12 -48.63 2.97 2.86
C THR A 12 -47.71 1.89 3.44
N GLY A 13 -47.71 0.72 2.81
CA GLY A 13 -46.73 -0.33 3.09
C GLY A 13 -45.33 0.19 2.76
N SER A 14 -44.55 0.47 3.80
CA SER A 14 -43.11 0.75 3.66
C SER A 14 -42.42 -0.56 3.29
N LEU A 15 -42.21 -0.78 1.99
CA LEU A 15 -41.29 -1.80 1.50
C LEU A 15 -39.88 -1.39 1.92
N LEU A 16 -39.45 -1.88 3.08
CA LEU A 16 -38.05 -1.92 3.48
C LEU A 16 -37.33 -2.85 2.49
N PHE A 17 -36.81 -2.27 1.41
CA PHE A 17 -35.78 -2.92 0.61
C PHE A 17 -34.52 -2.98 1.50
N THR A 18 -34.41 -4.04 2.30
CA THR A 18 -33.10 -4.49 2.81
C THR A 18 -32.29 -4.93 1.61
N ALA A 19 -31.57 -4.00 1.00
CA ALA A 19 -30.51 -4.34 0.07
C ALA A 19 -29.48 -5.16 0.86
N CYS A 20 -29.44 -6.48 0.64
CA CYS A 20 -28.35 -7.31 1.15
C CYS A 20 -27.07 -6.83 0.47
N VAL A 21 -26.27 -6.04 1.19
CA VAL A 21 -24.90 -5.77 0.77
C VAL A 21 -24.18 -7.13 0.73
N PRO A 22 -23.60 -7.54 -0.40
CA PRO A 22 -22.92 -8.82 -0.50
C PRO A 22 -21.78 -8.87 0.51
N ALA A 23 -21.66 -9.99 1.22
CA ALA A 23 -20.56 -10.20 2.15
C ALA A 23 -19.21 -10.11 1.41
N PRO A 24 -18.15 -9.60 2.05
CA PRO A 24 -16.81 -9.66 1.49
C PRO A 24 -16.41 -11.09 1.14
N MET A 25 -15.69 -11.23 0.03
CA MET A 25 -15.01 -12.44 -0.39
C MET A 25 -14.06 -12.90 0.72
N ALA A 26 -14.17 -14.17 1.10
CA ALA A 26 -13.21 -14.81 1.99
C ALA A 26 -11.91 -15.10 1.25
N PHE A 27 -10.79 -15.10 1.98
CA PHE A 27 -9.52 -15.55 1.44
C PHE A 27 -9.56 -17.05 1.10
N ASP A 28 -9.10 -17.42 -0.10
CA ASP A 28 -9.00 -18.78 -0.59
C ASP A 28 -7.58 -19.09 -1.10
N PRO A 29 -6.78 -19.89 -0.35
CA PRO A 29 -5.42 -20.24 -0.76
C PRO A 29 -5.36 -21.16 -1.99
N ALA A 30 -6.47 -21.80 -2.38
CA ALA A 30 -6.50 -22.66 -3.56
C ALA A 30 -6.66 -21.87 -4.86
N ASN A 31 -7.12 -20.62 -4.78
CA ASN A 31 -7.45 -19.77 -5.91
C ASN A 31 -6.61 -18.49 -5.88
N MET A 32 -5.35 -18.61 -6.29
CA MET A 32 -4.45 -17.46 -6.42
C MET A 32 -4.83 -16.60 -7.63
N PRO A 33 -4.74 -15.27 -7.52
CA PRO A 33 -5.03 -14.37 -8.63
C PRO A 33 -4.04 -14.53 -9.77
N ALA A 34 -4.48 -14.16 -10.97
CA ALA A 34 -3.55 -13.90 -12.06
C ALA A 34 -2.79 -12.60 -11.77
N ALA A 35 -1.47 -12.60 -11.96
CA ALA A 35 -0.62 -11.47 -11.61
C ALA A 35 -1.05 -10.13 -12.25
N GLY A 36 -1.61 -10.17 -13.45
CA GLY A 36 -2.10 -8.99 -14.17
C GLY A 36 -3.51 -8.53 -13.79
N ASP A 37 -4.19 -9.19 -12.84
CA ASP A 37 -5.54 -8.85 -12.44
C ASP A 37 -5.52 -7.77 -11.36
N LEU A 38 -5.33 -6.52 -11.81
CA LEU A 38 -5.20 -5.34 -10.95
C LEU A 38 -6.56 -4.75 -10.52
N GLY A 39 -7.67 -5.35 -10.95
CA GLY A 39 -9.02 -4.83 -10.74
C GLY A 39 -9.51 -4.98 -9.30
N ALA A 40 -10.38 -4.05 -8.89
CA ALA A 40 -10.96 -4.05 -7.55
C ALA A 40 -11.76 -5.34 -7.25
N ARG A 41 -11.71 -5.77 -6.00
CA ARG A 41 -12.32 -7.00 -5.49
C ARG A 41 -13.42 -6.69 -4.50
N ASN A 42 -14.33 -7.63 -4.29
CA ASN A 42 -15.25 -7.53 -3.14
C ASN A 42 -14.54 -7.99 -1.85
N ALA A 43 -13.41 -7.39 -1.46
CA ALA A 43 -12.67 -7.75 -0.25
C ALA A 43 -13.00 -6.83 0.93
N ALA A 44 -12.67 -7.24 2.16
CA ALA A 44 -12.89 -6.42 3.36
C ALA A 44 -11.89 -5.26 3.44
N THR A 45 -10.65 -5.49 2.99
CA THR A 45 -9.60 -4.48 2.86
C THR A 45 -8.94 -4.66 1.50
N GLU A 46 -8.65 -3.57 0.81
CA GLU A 46 -8.00 -3.55 -0.49
C GLU A 46 -7.22 -2.24 -0.67
N TRP A 47 -6.04 -2.31 -1.29
CA TRP A 47 -5.27 -1.11 -1.62
C TRP A 47 -4.43 -1.24 -2.88
N TRP A 48 -4.23 -0.09 -3.53
CA TRP A 48 -3.18 0.14 -4.53
C TRP A 48 -2.18 1.11 -3.94
N TYR A 49 -0.89 0.78 -4.05
CA TYR A 49 0.17 1.56 -3.45
C TYR A 49 1.32 1.74 -4.44
N VAL A 50 1.56 2.99 -4.86
CA VAL A 50 2.67 3.36 -5.73
C VAL A 50 3.72 4.04 -4.88
N SER A 51 4.97 3.59 -4.93
CA SER A 51 6.08 4.27 -4.22
C SER A 51 7.33 4.30 -5.08
N GLY A 52 8.19 5.31 -4.90
CA GLY A 52 9.36 5.46 -5.75
C GLY A 52 10.36 6.50 -5.28
N VAL A 53 11.58 6.38 -5.81
CA VAL A 53 12.70 7.29 -5.54
C VAL A 53 13.13 7.95 -6.84
N LEU A 54 13.25 9.29 -6.84
CA LEU A 54 13.58 10.11 -8.00
C LEU A 54 14.93 10.80 -7.76
N PRO A 55 16.06 10.09 -7.94
CA PRO A 55 17.38 10.56 -7.51
C PRO A 55 17.79 11.88 -8.19
N ASP A 56 17.48 12.03 -9.48
CA ASP A 56 17.90 13.18 -10.28
C ASP A 56 17.18 14.48 -9.92
N SER A 57 15.96 14.39 -9.38
CA SER A 57 15.20 15.56 -8.91
C SER A 57 15.17 15.69 -7.39
N GLY A 58 15.59 14.66 -6.66
CA GLY A 58 15.72 14.63 -5.21
C GLY A 58 14.51 14.20 -4.37
N PRO A 59 13.26 14.04 -4.86
CA PRO A 59 12.19 13.51 -4.03
C PRO A 59 12.12 11.99 -4.04
N ALA A 60 11.66 11.42 -2.93
CA ALA A 60 10.98 10.13 -2.90
C ALA A 60 9.49 10.38 -2.64
N PHE A 61 8.62 9.47 -3.08
CA PHE A 61 7.19 9.63 -2.91
C PHE A 61 6.48 8.30 -2.69
N HIS A 62 5.27 8.39 -2.17
CA HIS A 62 4.26 7.37 -2.39
C HIS A 62 2.90 7.99 -2.68
N TRP A 63 2.00 7.16 -3.19
CA TRP A 63 0.56 7.35 -3.25
C TRP A 63 -0.09 6.04 -2.85
N ALA A 64 -1.05 6.08 -1.93
CA ALA A 64 -1.84 4.92 -1.54
C ALA A 64 -3.33 5.24 -1.69
N GLN A 65 -4.10 4.30 -2.22
CA GLN A 65 -5.56 4.34 -2.21
C GLN A 65 -6.09 3.06 -1.57
N PHE A 66 -6.95 3.24 -0.56
CA PHE A 66 -7.58 2.19 0.21
C PHE A 66 -9.08 2.14 -0.07
N LYS A 67 -9.58 0.90 -0.21
CA LYS A 67 -10.99 0.57 -0.21
C LYS A 67 -11.24 -0.43 0.90
N VAL A 68 -12.00 -0.01 1.92
CA VAL A 68 -12.26 -0.81 3.12
C VAL A 68 -13.76 -0.97 3.28
N ASN A 69 -14.19 -2.17 3.66
CA ASN A 69 -15.54 -2.40 4.15
C ASN A 69 -15.57 -2.14 5.67
N TYR A 70 -16.02 -0.95 6.05
CA TYR A 70 -16.17 -0.56 7.45
C TYR A 70 -17.62 -0.75 7.89
N ARG A 71 -17.88 -1.75 8.74
CA ARG A 71 -19.21 -2.07 9.30
C ARG A 71 -20.30 -2.29 8.23
N GLY A 72 -19.94 -2.89 7.10
CA GLY A 72 -20.86 -3.16 6.00
C GLY A 72 -21.00 -2.03 4.98
N LEU A 73 -20.29 -0.92 5.16
CA LEU A 73 -20.29 0.22 4.25
C LEU A 73 -18.91 0.40 3.62
N PRO A 74 -18.83 0.70 2.30
CA PRO A 74 -17.56 1.05 1.67
C PRO A 74 -17.04 2.37 2.25
N TYR A 75 -15.75 2.39 2.55
CA TYR A 75 -14.99 3.55 2.99
C TYR A 75 -13.74 3.69 2.13
N HIS A 76 -13.46 4.91 1.70
CA HIS A 76 -12.33 5.24 0.84
C HIS A 76 -11.40 6.22 1.53
N ALA A 77 -10.11 5.96 1.43
CA ALA A 77 -9.05 6.82 1.92
C ALA A 77 -7.91 6.80 0.91
N SER A 78 -7.28 7.94 0.69
CA SER A 78 -6.01 7.99 -0.03
C SER A 78 -5.07 8.96 0.63
N HIS A 79 -3.77 8.73 0.48
CA HIS A 79 -2.76 9.70 0.91
C HIS A 79 -1.53 9.69 0.00
N ILE A 80 -0.76 10.77 0.10
CA ILE A 80 0.49 10.99 -0.60
C ILE A 80 1.50 11.54 0.40
N ALA A 81 2.69 10.95 0.41
CA ALA A 81 3.87 11.53 1.03
C ALA A 81 4.92 11.88 -0.02
N ILE A 82 5.58 13.03 0.16
CA ILE A 82 6.75 13.43 -0.61
C ILE A 82 7.89 13.74 0.36
N THR A 83 8.95 12.95 0.27
CA THR A 83 10.21 13.18 0.97
C THR A 83 11.11 14.03 0.08
N ASP A 84 11.31 15.31 0.38
CA ASP A 84 12.30 16.14 -0.28
C ASP A 84 13.70 15.90 0.33
N LEU A 85 14.50 15.04 -0.32
CA LEU A 85 15.85 14.69 0.16
C LEU A 85 16.85 15.84 0.01
N ARG A 86 16.54 16.87 -0.78
CA ARG A 86 17.43 18.04 -0.95
C ARG A 86 17.28 19.05 0.19
N ASN A 87 16.04 19.24 0.65
CA ASN A 87 15.72 20.25 1.66
C ASN A 87 15.33 19.65 3.01
N ASN A 88 15.44 18.33 3.18
CA ASN A 88 15.06 17.62 4.39
C ASN A 88 13.66 17.99 4.87
N LYS A 89 12.66 17.93 3.97
CA LYS A 89 11.25 18.15 4.33
C LYS A 89 10.33 17.02 3.88
N LEU A 90 9.34 16.69 4.72
CA LEU A 90 8.26 15.75 4.41
C LEU A 90 6.99 16.56 4.14
N TYR A 91 6.30 16.24 3.05
CA TYR A 91 4.97 16.75 2.74
C TYR A 91 4.00 15.59 2.77
N PHE A 92 2.87 15.73 3.46
CA PHE A 92 1.85 14.70 3.58
C PHE A 92 0.47 15.31 3.27
N VAL A 93 -0.26 14.69 2.35
CA VAL A 93 -1.58 15.13 1.92
C VAL A 93 -2.53 13.93 1.90
N GLU A 94 -3.71 14.10 2.46
CA GLU A 94 -4.75 13.08 2.49
C GLU A 94 -5.94 13.49 1.61
N ASN A 95 -6.61 12.49 1.04
CA ASN A 95 -7.88 12.63 0.36
C ASN A 95 -8.92 11.75 1.06
N GLY A 96 -9.89 12.41 1.68
CA GLY A 96 -11.02 11.79 2.39
C GLY A 96 -12.32 11.77 1.58
N ASP A 97 -12.30 12.13 0.29
CA ASP A 97 -13.49 12.06 -0.57
C ASP A 97 -14.00 10.61 -0.64
N GLN A 98 -15.31 10.41 -0.45
CA GLN A 98 -15.93 9.08 -0.51
C GLN A 98 -16.47 8.74 -1.91
N SER A 99 -16.40 9.67 -2.86
CA SER A 99 -16.70 9.43 -4.27
C SER A 99 -15.52 8.72 -4.93
N ALA A 100 -15.63 7.40 -5.08
CA ALA A 100 -14.62 6.59 -5.75
C ALA A 100 -15.24 5.73 -6.86
N THR A 101 -14.48 5.54 -7.95
CA THR A 101 -14.84 4.60 -9.02
C THR A 101 -13.69 3.65 -9.32
N PHE A 102 -14.06 2.42 -9.68
CA PHE A 102 -13.13 1.33 -9.95
C PHE A 102 -13.55 0.64 -11.24
N GLY A 103 -12.63 0.52 -12.20
CA GLY A 103 -12.84 -0.14 -13.48
C GLY A 103 -11.65 -1.00 -13.88
N PHE A 104 -11.92 -2.13 -14.54
CA PHE A 104 -10.92 -3.05 -15.06
C PHE A 104 -11.59 -4.05 -16.03
N PRO A 105 -11.02 -4.42 -17.20
CA PRO A 105 -9.76 -3.95 -17.80
C PRO A 105 -9.97 -2.83 -18.87
N PRO A 106 -9.04 -1.87 -19.04
CA PRO A 106 -7.80 -1.65 -18.27
C PRO A 106 -8.06 -1.03 -16.89
N LEU A 107 -7.05 -1.00 -16.01
CA LEU A 107 -7.22 -0.43 -14.66
C LEU A 107 -7.61 1.05 -14.72
N SER A 108 -8.65 1.43 -13.99
CA SER A 108 -9.05 2.82 -13.80
C SER A 108 -9.58 3.00 -12.38
N LEU A 109 -8.87 3.81 -11.61
CA LEU A 109 -9.20 4.13 -10.23
C LEU A 109 -9.40 5.65 -10.13
N SER A 110 -10.44 6.08 -9.42
CA SER A 110 -10.56 7.47 -9.01
C SER A 110 -11.08 7.63 -7.59
N GLN A 111 -10.68 8.72 -6.95
CA GLN A 111 -11.25 9.21 -5.69
C GLN A 111 -11.24 10.73 -5.71
N GLY A 112 -12.41 11.35 -5.89
CA GLY A 112 -12.50 12.76 -6.27
C GLY A 112 -11.68 13.06 -7.53
N ASP A 113 -10.75 14.02 -7.44
CA ASP A 113 -9.88 14.40 -8.55
C ASP A 113 -8.64 13.50 -8.72
N TRP A 114 -8.36 12.60 -7.78
CA TRP A 114 -7.19 11.73 -7.83
C TRP A 114 -7.46 10.48 -8.66
N LYS A 115 -6.53 10.11 -9.53
CA LYS A 115 -6.71 9.04 -10.52
C LYS A 115 -5.45 8.23 -10.76
N LEU A 116 -5.60 6.91 -10.90
CA LEU A 116 -4.62 6.00 -11.50
C LEU A 116 -5.30 5.27 -12.66
N VAL A 117 -4.86 5.53 -13.89
CA VAL A 117 -5.48 4.98 -15.12
C VAL A 117 -4.43 4.32 -15.99
N GLN A 118 -4.66 3.08 -16.41
CA GLN A 118 -3.83 2.36 -17.37
C GLN A 118 -4.28 2.73 -18.80
N GLU A 119 -3.36 3.32 -19.58
CA GLU A 119 -3.68 3.95 -20.87
C GLU A 119 -3.74 2.98 -22.06
N ALA A 120 -3.06 1.83 -21.95
CA ALA A 120 -3.00 0.79 -22.99
C ALA A 120 -3.24 -0.61 -22.40
N GLY A 121 -3.35 -1.64 -23.27
CA GLY A 121 -3.64 -3.03 -22.88
C GLY A 121 -2.67 -3.66 -21.87
N ASN A 122 -2.67 -4.99 -21.73
CA ASN A 122 -1.85 -5.67 -20.72
C ASN A 122 -0.39 -5.18 -20.73
N ASN A 123 0.07 -4.70 -19.56
CA ASN A 123 1.40 -4.11 -19.33
C ASN A 123 1.65 -2.70 -19.92
N GLY A 124 0.61 -1.97 -20.32
CA GLY A 124 0.71 -0.57 -20.76
C GLY A 124 1.04 0.43 -19.63
N PRO A 125 1.43 1.67 -19.98
CA PRO A 125 1.74 2.71 -18.99
C PRO A 125 0.51 3.13 -18.19
N PHE A 126 0.75 3.61 -16.97
CA PHE A 126 -0.24 4.17 -16.08
C PHE A 126 -0.06 5.68 -15.97
N LYS A 127 -1.16 6.43 -15.97
CA LYS A 127 -1.22 7.83 -15.61
C LYS A 127 -1.67 7.98 -14.17
N LEU A 128 -0.79 8.48 -13.31
CA LEU A 128 -1.11 8.84 -11.91
C LEU A 128 -1.23 10.37 -11.81
N THR A 129 -2.45 10.85 -11.63
CA THR A 129 -2.74 12.28 -11.40
C THR A 129 -3.41 12.41 -10.05
N ALA A 130 -2.67 12.81 -9.02
CA ALA A 130 -3.16 12.84 -7.65
C ALA A 130 -2.40 13.91 -6.84
N GLY A 131 -3.11 14.95 -6.40
CA GLY A 131 -2.54 16.07 -5.66
C GLY A 131 -1.26 16.62 -6.33
N PRO A 132 -0.08 16.52 -5.68
CA PRO A 132 1.20 17.00 -6.22
C PRO A 132 1.79 16.13 -7.34
N LEU A 133 1.18 14.97 -7.66
CA LEU A 133 1.71 13.99 -8.62
C LEU A 133 1.01 14.13 -9.98
N ASN A 134 1.80 14.24 -11.04
CA ASN A 134 1.36 14.08 -12.43
C ASN A 134 2.38 13.22 -13.17
N LEU A 135 2.25 11.91 -13.01
CA LEU A 135 3.25 10.92 -13.41
C LEU A 135 2.73 10.03 -14.53
N THR A 136 3.64 9.58 -15.37
CA THR A 136 3.48 8.44 -16.25
C THR A 136 4.39 7.34 -15.72
N LEU A 137 3.83 6.16 -15.46
CA LEU A 137 4.51 5.00 -14.88
C LEU A 137 4.50 3.88 -15.93
N THR A 138 5.66 3.57 -16.51
CA THR A 138 5.77 2.57 -17.58
C THR A 138 6.34 1.28 -17.02
N PRO A 139 5.59 0.16 -17.00
CA PRO A 139 6.11 -1.11 -16.52
C PRO A 139 7.35 -1.56 -17.31
N ALA A 140 8.45 -1.81 -16.61
CA ALA A 140 9.65 -2.41 -17.18
C ALA A 140 9.62 -3.96 -17.10
N LYS A 141 8.76 -4.50 -16.24
CA LYS A 141 8.53 -5.93 -16.02
C LYS A 141 7.03 -6.21 -15.97
N ASN A 142 6.66 -7.46 -16.26
CA ASN A 142 5.28 -7.90 -16.09
C ASN A 142 4.88 -7.89 -14.60
N PRO A 143 3.59 -7.77 -14.30
CA PRO A 143 3.08 -7.99 -12.95
C PRO A 143 3.45 -9.39 -12.43
N VAL A 144 3.66 -9.51 -11.13
CA VAL A 144 3.99 -10.77 -10.44
C VAL A 144 3.07 -10.99 -9.25
N VAL A 145 2.79 -12.25 -8.93
CA VAL A 145 2.28 -12.66 -7.61
C VAL A 145 3.50 -13.04 -6.77
N HIS A 146 3.63 -12.43 -5.59
CA HIS A 146 4.75 -12.72 -4.69
C HIS A 146 4.51 -14.04 -3.94
N PRO A 147 5.40 -15.04 -4.00
CA PRO A 147 5.28 -16.24 -3.15
C PRO A 147 5.21 -15.87 -1.65
N PRO A 148 4.31 -16.50 -0.86
CA PRO A 148 3.44 -17.63 -1.19
C PRO A 148 2.10 -17.26 -1.87
N GLY A 149 1.92 -16.00 -2.25
CA GLY A 149 0.71 -15.44 -2.88
C GLY A 149 -0.04 -14.44 -1.99
N TYR A 150 0.41 -14.28 -0.74
CA TYR A 150 -0.25 -13.46 0.26
C TYR A 150 0.68 -13.03 1.40
N SER A 151 0.30 -11.93 2.07
CA SER A 151 0.81 -11.53 3.38
C SER A 151 -0.19 -11.91 4.50
N GLY A 152 0.29 -12.06 5.72
CA GLY A 152 -0.49 -12.41 6.90
C GLY A 152 -0.81 -13.91 7.06
N ASN A 153 -1.54 -14.24 8.12
CA ASN A 153 -2.00 -15.60 8.43
C ASN A 153 -3.47 -15.59 8.90
N ALA A 154 -3.99 -16.74 9.35
CA ALA A 154 -5.38 -16.81 9.79
C ALA A 154 -5.70 -15.96 11.05
N GLU A 155 -4.70 -15.67 11.90
CA GLU A 155 -4.86 -14.82 13.08
C GLU A 155 -4.94 -13.33 12.70
N THR A 156 -4.04 -12.88 11.82
CA THR A 156 -3.96 -11.47 11.39
C THR A 156 -4.95 -11.15 10.26
N GLY A 157 -5.52 -12.16 9.62
CA GLY A 157 -6.09 -12.02 8.29
C GLY A 157 -4.99 -12.12 7.22
N ARG A 158 -5.41 -12.39 5.99
CA ARG A 158 -4.54 -12.60 4.84
C ARG A 158 -4.89 -11.62 3.74
N MET A 159 -3.85 -11.12 3.07
CA MET A 159 -3.98 -10.26 1.89
C MET A 159 -3.32 -10.94 0.71
N TYR A 160 -4.06 -11.22 -0.35
CA TYR A 160 -3.46 -11.60 -1.63
C TYR A 160 -2.48 -10.52 -2.07
N TYR A 161 -1.38 -10.94 -2.68
CA TYR A 161 -0.26 -10.03 -2.88
C TYR A 161 0.39 -10.16 -4.26
N GLN A 162 0.21 -9.12 -5.06
CA GLN A 162 0.83 -8.95 -6.37
C GLN A 162 1.37 -7.53 -6.56
N SER A 163 2.30 -7.40 -7.51
CA SER A 163 2.98 -6.13 -7.76
C SER A 163 3.38 -5.97 -9.23
N ILE A 164 3.57 -4.72 -9.64
CA ILE A 164 4.47 -4.35 -10.73
C ILE A 164 5.72 -3.76 -10.06
N THR A 165 6.79 -4.55 -10.00
CA THR A 165 7.94 -4.26 -9.13
C THR A 165 8.85 -3.16 -9.66
N ARG A 166 8.78 -2.87 -10.96
CA ARG A 166 9.63 -1.86 -11.61
C ARG A 166 8.85 -1.12 -12.69
N LEU A 167 8.58 0.16 -12.41
CA LEU A 167 8.02 1.10 -13.37
C LEU A 167 8.98 2.26 -13.57
N ASP A 168 9.28 2.59 -14.82
CA ASP A 168 10.01 3.81 -15.16
C ASP A 168 9.07 5.00 -14.96
N VAL A 169 9.54 6.00 -14.22
CA VAL A 169 8.77 7.20 -13.88
C VAL A 169 9.12 8.33 -14.83
N GLY A 170 8.10 8.96 -15.41
CA GLY A 170 8.18 10.24 -16.11
C GLY A 170 7.13 11.22 -15.62
N GLY A 171 7.25 12.51 -15.97
CA GLY A 171 6.26 13.54 -15.66
C GLY A 171 6.76 14.55 -14.64
N THR A 172 5.90 14.99 -13.72
CA THR A 172 6.24 16.05 -12.76
C THR A 172 5.70 15.78 -11.36
N ILE A 173 6.43 16.28 -10.36
CA ILE A 173 6.06 16.26 -8.96
C ILE A 173 6.17 17.67 -8.36
N GLN A 174 5.13 18.12 -7.66
CA GLN A 174 5.16 19.38 -6.91
C GLN A 174 5.74 19.13 -5.51
N VAL A 175 6.82 19.84 -5.17
CA VAL A 175 7.52 19.76 -3.89
C VAL A 175 7.50 21.14 -3.24
N GLY A 176 6.54 21.37 -2.35
CA GLY A 176 6.26 22.71 -1.85
C GLY A 176 5.73 23.61 -2.97
N GLU A 177 6.44 24.70 -3.25
CA GLU A 177 6.08 25.63 -4.35
C GLU A 177 6.75 25.25 -5.68
N ASP A 178 7.73 24.34 -5.67
CA ASP A 178 8.49 23.97 -6.86
C ASP A 178 7.86 22.79 -7.59
N THR A 179 7.73 22.89 -8.92
CA THR A 179 7.44 21.72 -9.76
C THR A 179 8.75 21.17 -10.32
N ARG A 180 9.05 19.90 -10.01
CA ARG A 180 10.26 19.21 -10.46
C ARG A 180 9.93 18.15 -11.50
N GLN A 181 10.83 17.93 -12.45
CA GLN A 181 10.73 16.79 -13.37
C GLN A 181 10.89 15.49 -12.57
N ALA A 182 10.03 14.52 -12.84
CA ALA A 182 10.08 13.21 -12.23
C ALA A 182 10.79 12.24 -13.19
N SER A 183 11.91 11.68 -12.74
CA SER A 183 12.61 10.59 -13.41
C SER A 183 13.25 9.68 -12.38
N GLY A 184 13.06 8.37 -12.54
CA GLY A 184 13.49 7.36 -11.58
C GLY A 184 12.65 6.10 -11.70
N GLN A 185 12.56 5.35 -10.62
CA GLN A 185 11.82 4.08 -10.58
C GLN A 185 10.78 4.07 -9.48
N ALA A 186 9.66 3.43 -9.80
CA ALA A 186 8.57 3.18 -8.89
C ALA A 186 8.23 1.70 -8.80
N TRP A 187 7.45 1.38 -7.78
CA TRP A 187 6.88 0.09 -7.45
C TRP A 187 5.38 0.29 -7.29
N LEU A 188 4.55 -0.62 -7.82
CA LEU A 188 3.11 -0.65 -7.61
C LEU A 188 2.72 -1.96 -6.94
N ASP A 189 2.17 -1.88 -5.73
CA ASP A 189 1.51 -2.98 -5.01
C ASP A 189 0.01 -2.96 -5.29
N HIS A 190 -0.59 -4.15 -5.38
CA HIS A 190 -2.03 -4.36 -5.26
C HIS A 190 -2.30 -5.50 -4.29
N GLN A 191 -3.02 -5.21 -3.20
CA GLN A 191 -3.32 -6.21 -2.17
C GLN A 191 -4.78 -6.13 -1.75
N TRP A 192 -5.40 -7.29 -1.50
CA TRP A 192 -6.79 -7.37 -1.03
C TRP A 192 -7.00 -8.61 -0.15
N GLY A 193 -7.95 -8.52 0.79
CA GLY A 193 -8.22 -9.61 1.72
C GLY A 193 -8.98 -9.17 2.95
N ASP A 194 -8.68 -9.77 4.10
CA ASP A 194 -9.41 -9.60 5.36
C ASP A 194 -8.54 -9.12 6.54
N GLN A 195 -7.28 -8.74 6.28
CA GLN A 195 -6.40 -8.13 7.27
C GLN A 195 -6.91 -6.74 7.68
N GLN A 196 -6.80 -6.43 8.98
CA GLN A 196 -7.13 -5.12 9.54
C GLN A 196 -5.87 -4.43 10.07
N PRO A 197 -5.30 -3.47 9.33
CA PRO A 197 -4.09 -2.74 9.73
C PRO A 197 -4.22 -1.98 11.06
N GLY A 198 -3.08 -1.77 11.72
CA GLY A 198 -2.96 -0.91 12.91
C GLY A 198 -2.86 -1.72 14.20
N ALA A 199 -3.92 -1.71 15.01
CA ALA A 199 -3.86 -2.28 16.36
C ALA A 199 -3.84 -3.81 16.36
N ALA A 200 -4.58 -4.42 15.43
CA ALA A 200 -4.66 -5.87 15.31
C ALA A 200 -3.44 -6.46 14.58
N VAL A 201 -2.91 -5.73 13.59
CA VAL A 201 -1.83 -6.18 12.71
C VAL A 201 -0.91 -5.04 12.35
N LYS A 202 0.39 -5.27 12.51
CA LYS A 202 1.45 -4.37 12.04
C LYS A 202 2.32 -5.10 11.04
N TRP A 203 3.03 -4.36 10.21
CA TRP A 203 4.03 -4.94 9.35
C TRP A 203 5.23 -4.03 9.18
N ASP A 204 6.32 -4.65 8.75
CA ASP A 204 7.48 -3.99 8.20
C ASP A 204 7.66 -4.46 6.74
N TRP A 205 7.56 -3.52 5.81
CA TRP A 205 7.59 -3.79 4.37
C TRP A 205 8.76 -3.09 3.69
N PHE A 206 9.31 -3.72 2.65
CA PHE A 206 10.24 -3.12 1.72
C PHE A 206 9.95 -3.54 0.28
N GLY A 207 9.97 -2.56 -0.63
CA GLY A 207 10.06 -2.75 -2.07
C GLY A 207 11.35 -2.14 -2.59
N LEU A 208 12.26 -2.98 -3.09
CA LEU A 208 13.64 -2.61 -3.40
C LEU A 208 14.01 -2.93 -4.84
N HIS A 209 14.63 -1.97 -5.53
CA HIS A 209 15.32 -2.17 -6.80
C HIS A 209 16.78 -2.51 -6.52
N LEU A 210 17.26 -3.66 -7.01
CA LEU A 210 18.66 -4.08 -6.86
C LEU A 210 19.50 -3.65 -8.08
N SER A 211 20.80 -3.47 -7.87
CA SER A 211 21.74 -2.96 -8.88
C SER A 211 21.99 -3.89 -10.06
N ASP A 212 21.64 -5.17 -9.96
CA ASP A 212 21.71 -6.14 -11.07
C ASP A 212 20.44 -6.14 -11.93
N GLY A 213 19.46 -5.29 -11.62
CA GLY A 213 18.18 -5.21 -12.30
C GLY A 213 17.11 -6.14 -11.73
N SER A 214 17.41 -6.95 -10.72
CA SER A 214 16.39 -7.68 -9.96
C SER A 214 15.67 -6.77 -8.98
N ASP A 215 14.53 -7.22 -8.45
CA ASP A 215 13.74 -6.49 -7.45
C ASP A 215 13.45 -7.40 -6.26
N LEU A 216 13.50 -6.86 -5.04
CA LEU A 216 13.30 -7.59 -3.80
C LEU A 216 12.11 -7.02 -3.03
N MET A 217 11.12 -7.88 -2.76
CA MET A 217 10.06 -7.61 -1.80
C MET A 217 10.42 -8.29 -0.47
N LEU A 218 10.27 -7.56 0.63
CA LEU A 218 10.37 -8.08 2.00
C LEU A 218 9.11 -7.71 2.78
N TYR A 219 8.58 -8.65 3.56
CA TYR A 219 7.43 -8.44 4.41
C TYR A 219 7.61 -9.15 5.75
N ARG A 220 7.40 -8.44 6.86
CA ARG A 220 7.38 -8.99 8.21
C ARG A 220 6.09 -8.61 8.89
N VAL A 221 5.19 -9.57 9.11
CA VAL A 221 3.87 -9.34 9.74
C VAL A 221 3.94 -9.65 11.23
N ARG A 222 3.36 -8.75 12.03
CA ARG A 222 3.23 -8.85 13.48
C ARG A 222 1.77 -8.85 13.90
N ASN A 223 1.41 -9.72 14.85
CA ASN A 223 0.07 -9.73 15.45
C ASN A 223 -0.09 -8.62 16.51
N ALA A 224 -1.25 -8.55 17.15
CA ALA A 224 -1.56 -7.56 18.19
C ALA A 224 -0.65 -7.65 19.44
N ARG A 225 0.01 -8.79 19.64
CA ARG A 225 1.00 -9.03 20.71
C ARG A 225 2.42 -8.66 20.29
N ASP A 226 2.58 -8.09 19.10
CA ASP A 226 3.86 -7.74 18.47
C ASP A 226 4.75 -8.97 18.14
N GLU A 227 4.18 -10.18 18.17
CA GLU A 227 4.85 -11.41 17.76
C GLU A 227 4.94 -11.48 16.23
N VAL A 228 6.09 -11.87 15.70
CA VAL A 228 6.26 -12.09 14.25
C VAL A 228 5.55 -13.38 13.86
N VAL A 229 4.53 -13.24 13.01
CA VAL A 229 3.72 -14.38 12.54
C VAL A 229 4.02 -14.78 11.10
N GLN A 230 4.72 -13.93 10.35
CA GLN A 230 5.19 -14.22 9.00
C GLN A 230 6.41 -13.35 8.68
N VAL A 231 7.41 -13.96 8.04
CA VAL A 231 8.44 -13.25 7.27
C VAL A 231 8.38 -13.84 5.86
N ALA A 232 8.23 -12.99 4.85
CA ALA A 232 8.18 -13.38 3.46
C ALA A 232 9.14 -12.52 2.66
N ALA A 233 9.78 -13.13 1.67
CA ALA A 233 10.64 -12.44 0.74
C ALA A 233 10.56 -13.07 -0.63
N SER A 234 10.64 -12.24 -1.66
CA SER A 234 10.73 -12.74 -3.02
C SER A 234 11.61 -11.85 -3.88
N LEU A 235 12.37 -12.51 -4.74
CA LEU A 235 13.23 -11.90 -5.73
C LEU A 235 12.56 -12.01 -7.10
N VAL A 236 12.34 -10.87 -7.75
CA VAL A 236 11.90 -10.80 -9.14
C VAL A 236 13.13 -10.63 -10.00
N SER A 237 13.45 -11.63 -10.82
CA SER A 237 14.64 -11.58 -11.69
C SER A 237 14.55 -10.42 -12.71
N PRO A 238 15.65 -10.06 -13.38
CA PRO A 238 15.62 -9.08 -14.47
C PRO A 238 14.58 -9.43 -15.55
N GLU A 239 14.32 -10.72 -15.78
CA GLU A 239 13.31 -11.23 -16.72
C GLU A 239 11.87 -11.17 -16.20
N GLY A 240 11.64 -10.69 -14.98
CA GLY A 240 10.30 -10.53 -14.41
C GLY A 240 9.71 -11.79 -13.77
N VAL A 241 10.54 -12.77 -13.38
CA VAL A 241 10.08 -13.99 -12.70
C VAL A 241 10.27 -13.86 -11.20
N ALA A 242 9.17 -13.87 -10.45
CA ALA A 242 9.18 -13.90 -8.99
C ALA A 242 9.52 -15.30 -8.45
N ARG A 243 10.46 -15.36 -7.51
CA ARG A 243 10.81 -16.56 -6.75
C ARG A 243 10.92 -16.22 -5.27
N GLU A 244 10.50 -17.16 -4.43
CA GLU A 244 10.70 -17.05 -2.98
C GLU A 244 12.20 -16.97 -2.65
N VAL A 245 12.56 -16.12 -1.69
CA VAL A 245 13.84 -16.18 -1.01
C VAL A 245 13.64 -17.02 0.24
N LYS A 246 14.21 -18.23 0.26
CA LYS A 246 14.03 -19.17 1.36
C LYS A 246 14.83 -18.77 2.59
N ASP A 247 14.42 -19.29 3.74
CA ASP A 247 15.07 -19.10 5.04
C ASP A 247 15.34 -17.64 5.36
N VAL A 248 14.45 -16.75 4.90
CA VAL A 248 14.62 -15.32 5.08
C VAL A 248 14.47 -14.93 6.56
N THR A 249 15.37 -14.09 7.04
CA THR A 249 15.27 -13.41 8.32
C THR A 249 15.37 -11.90 8.12
N MET A 250 14.59 -11.16 8.90
CA MET A 250 14.65 -9.70 8.99
C MET A 250 14.95 -9.34 10.45
N THR A 251 16.21 -9.03 10.72
CA THR A 251 16.69 -8.72 12.06
C THR A 251 16.59 -7.21 12.30
N PRO A 252 15.81 -6.76 13.29
CA PRO A 252 15.64 -5.34 13.58
C PRO A 252 16.94 -4.74 14.15
N GLY A 253 17.31 -3.56 13.69
CA GLY A 253 18.48 -2.80 14.13
C GLY A 253 18.12 -1.55 14.93
N ARG A 254 18.47 -0.38 14.40
CA ARG A 254 18.31 0.92 15.05
C ARG A 254 16.84 1.30 15.12
N VAL A 255 16.42 1.75 16.30
CA VAL A 255 15.10 2.34 16.55
C VAL A 255 15.20 3.87 16.57
N TRP A 256 14.23 4.53 15.94
CA TRP A 256 14.00 5.97 16.05
C TRP A 256 12.67 6.22 16.76
N LYS A 257 12.69 7.15 17.71
CA LYS A 257 11.50 7.61 18.42
C LYS A 257 10.96 8.86 17.73
N SER A 258 9.71 8.80 17.26
CA SER A 258 9.07 9.91 16.60
C SER A 258 8.66 11.02 17.57
N PRO A 259 8.40 12.24 17.09
CA PRO A 259 7.82 13.31 17.92
C PRO A 259 6.47 12.95 18.54
N SER A 260 5.71 12.01 17.95
CA SER A 260 4.47 11.50 18.54
C SER A 260 4.71 10.51 19.70
N GLY A 261 5.96 10.08 19.91
CA GLY A 261 6.36 9.14 20.95
C GLY A 261 6.35 7.68 20.52
N ARG A 262 6.08 7.38 19.24
CA ARG A 262 6.13 6.02 18.67
C ARG A 262 7.56 5.61 18.35
N ASP A 263 7.85 4.32 18.48
CA ASP A 263 9.14 3.74 18.13
C ASP A 263 9.06 3.02 16.78
N TYR A 264 9.99 3.33 15.88
CA TYR A 264 10.11 2.73 14.55
C TYR A 264 11.50 2.12 14.37
N THR A 265 11.57 0.83 14.02
CA THR A 265 12.83 0.19 13.62
C THR A 265 13.18 0.61 12.21
N LEU A 266 14.26 1.39 12.04
CA LEU A 266 14.61 1.97 10.75
C LEU A 266 15.73 1.24 10.03
N SER A 267 16.67 0.61 10.74
CA SER A 267 17.70 -0.22 10.11
C SER A 267 17.44 -1.70 10.31
N TRP A 268 17.82 -2.50 9.32
CA TRP A 268 17.49 -3.91 9.27
C TRP A 268 18.65 -4.70 8.66
N GLN A 269 18.92 -5.88 9.22
CA GLN A 269 19.78 -6.87 8.58
C GLN A 269 18.90 -7.97 8.03
N VAL A 270 19.01 -8.20 6.73
CA VAL A 270 18.24 -9.20 6.00
C VAL A 270 19.19 -10.30 5.57
N SER A 271 18.86 -11.54 5.87
CA SER A 271 19.57 -12.71 5.35
C SER A 271 18.58 -13.72 4.80
N GLY A 272 19.02 -14.55 3.87
CA GLY A 272 18.22 -15.63 3.29
C GLY A 272 19.08 -16.47 2.35
N GLU A 273 18.47 -17.40 1.64
CA GLU A 273 19.17 -18.21 0.65
C GLU A 273 19.86 -17.31 -0.38
N ASN A 274 21.21 -17.34 -0.36
CA ASN A 274 22.10 -16.53 -1.19
C ASN A 274 21.95 -15.00 -1.06
N LEU A 275 21.24 -14.50 -0.04
CA LEU A 275 20.98 -13.07 0.19
C LEU A 275 21.53 -12.63 1.54
N ALA A 276 22.25 -11.51 1.55
CA ALA A 276 22.57 -10.75 2.75
C ALA A 276 22.51 -9.25 2.43
N LEU A 277 21.76 -8.46 3.18
CA LEU A 277 21.61 -7.02 2.98
C LEU A 277 21.53 -6.29 4.32
N ASP A 278 22.28 -5.21 4.46
CA ASP A 278 22.04 -4.20 5.49
C ASP A 278 21.22 -3.05 4.87
N LEU A 279 20.04 -2.79 5.43
CA LEU A 279 19.12 -1.75 4.99
C LEU A 279 19.10 -0.59 6.00
N ASN A 280 19.11 0.65 5.48
CA ASN A 280 19.06 1.87 6.28
C ASN A 280 18.12 2.90 5.66
N PRO A 281 17.47 3.76 6.47
CA PRO A 281 16.69 4.85 5.93
C PRO A 281 17.63 5.92 5.37
N LEU A 282 17.18 6.64 4.34
CA LEU A 282 17.84 7.88 3.95
C LEU A 282 17.52 9.04 4.91
N ARG A 283 16.41 8.92 5.65
CA ARG A 283 15.95 9.92 6.63
C ARG A 283 15.06 9.31 7.71
N ASP A 284 15.18 9.81 8.93
CA ASP A 284 14.46 9.28 10.08
C ASP A 284 13.02 9.77 10.21
N ASP A 285 12.80 11.07 10.07
CA ASP A 285 11.52 11.73 10.31
C ASP A 285 10.57 11.58 9.10
N GLN A 286 10.04 10.36 8.96
CA GLN A 286 9.10 9.93 7.93
C GLN A 286 7.78 9.39 8.52
N GLU A 287 7.44 9.77 9.75
CA GLU A 287 6.17 9.40 10.39
C GLU A 287 4.99 10.10 9.71
N LEU A 288 3.97 9.33 9.38
CA LEU A 288 2.70 9.77 8.84
C LEU A 288 1.58 9.41 9.81
N LEU A 289 0.94 10.45 10.36
CA LEU A 289 -0.25 10.29 11.19
C LEU A 289 -1.50 10.45 10.29
N SER A 290 -1.84 9.37 9.59
CA SER A 290 -2.94 9.34 8.62
C SER A 290 -4.30 9.32 9.32
N LYS A 291 -5.04 10.42 9.24
CA LYS A 291 -6.37 10.54 9.86
C LYS A 291 -7.40 9.71 9.09
N THR A 292 -7.27 9.68 7.77
CA THR A 292 -8.16 8.94 6.85
C THR A 292 -8.13 7.45 7.11
N THR A 293 -6.96 6.87 7.35
CA THR A 293 -6.84 5.45 7.71
C THR A 293 -6.88 5.20 9.21
N SER A 294 -6.72 6.24 10.05
CA SER A 294 -6.57 6.14 11.51
C SER A 294 -5.37 5.28 11.95
N VAL A 295 -4.33 5.23 11.12
CA VAL A 295 -3.11 4.45 11.32
C VAL A 295 -1.89 5.38 11.27
N ALA A 296 -0.91 5.10 12.11
CA ALA A 296 0.40 5.73 12.05
C ALA A 296 1.36 4.83 11.25
N TYR A 297 2.04 5.42 10.28
CA TYR A 297 3.04 4.76 9.45
C TYR A 297 4.38 5.46 9.60
N TRP A 298 5.47 4.75 9.40
CA TRP A 298 6.71 5.34 8.91
C TRP A 298 6.84 4.94 7.46
N GLU A 299 7.00 5.89 6.55
CA GLU A 299 7.12 5.60 5.13
C GLU A 299 8.20 6.44 4.48
N GLY A 300 9.31 5.81 4.11
CA GLY A 300 10.50 6.54 3.72
C GLY A 300 11.39 5.80 2.73
N PRO A 301 12.23 6.55 2.00
CA PRO A 301 13.23 5.97 1.13
C PRO A 301 14.33 5.29 1.94
N VAL A 302 14.75 4.13 1.46
CA VAL A 302 15.80 3.30 2.06
C VAL A 302 16.87 2.97 1.04
N ASN A 303 18.06 2.68 1.54
CA ASN A 303 19.14 2.09 0.75
C ASN A 303 19.66 0.83 1.44
N GLY A 304 20.45 0.05 0.70
CA GLY A 304 21.16 -1.05 1.28
C GLY A 304 22.36 -1.51 0.47
N THR A 305 23.20 -2.27 1.15
CA THR A 305 24.40 -2.89 0.57
C THR A 305 24.54 -4.29 1.13
N GLY A 306 25.10 -5.21 0.34
CA GLY A 306 25.39 -6.55 0.80
C GLY A 306 25.76 -7.47 -0.35
N THR A 307 25.26 -8.71 -0.32
CA THR A 307 25.54 -9.71 -1.35
C THR A 307 24.31 -10.47 -1.82
N LEU A 308 24.27 -10.76 -3.12
CA LEU A 308 23.35 -11.71 -3.74
C LEU A 308 24.18 -12.74 -4.53
N ASN A 309 23.99 -14.03 -4.27
CA ASN A 309 24.79 -15.12 -4.87
C ASN A 309 26.31 -14.92 -4.67
N GLY A 310 26.71 -14.38 -3.51
CA GLY A 310 28.11 -14.07 -3.19
C GLY A 310 28.70 -12.87 -3.92
N GLN A 311 27.93 -12.17 -4.76
CA GLN A 311 28.35 -10.95 -5.45
C GLN A 311 27.83 -9.71 -4.73
N ALA A 312 28.63 -8.64 -4.71
CA ALA A 312 28.23 -7.38 -4.10
C ALA A 312 27.00 -6.80 -4.82
N ILE A 313 26.02 -6.34 -4.04
CA ILE A 313 24.78 -5.76 -4.54
C ILE A 313 24.43 -4.50 -3.73
N THR A 314 23.81 -3.53 -4.37
CA THR A 314 23.16 -2.39 -3.71
C THR A 314 21.66 -2.43 -3.91
N ALA A 315 20.91 -1.94 -2.93
CA ALA A 315 19.46 -1.80 -2.96
C ALA A 315 19.07 -0.33 -2.80
N SER A 316 18.03 0.09 -3.51
CA SER A 316 17.36 1.38 -3.32
C SER A 316 15.85 1.18 -3.44
N GLY A 317 15.07 1.86 -2.61
CA GLY A 317 13.61 1.72 -2.68
C GLY A 317 12.92 2.39 -1.51
N MET A 318 11.79 1.83 -1.10
CA MET A 318 10.92 2.37 -0.07
C MET A 318 10.68 1.34 1.03
N GLY A 319 10.55 1.81 2.26
CA GLY A 319 10.08 1.02 3.40
C GLY A 319 8.80 1.60 3.99
N GLU A 320 7.93 0.73 4.49
CA GLU A 320 6.70 1.08 5.21
C GLU A 320 6.62 0.28 6.52
N PHE A 321 6.52 0.97 7.65
CA PHE A 321 6.42 0.36 8.98
C PHE A 321 5.16 0.84 9.70
N VAL A 322 4.25 -0.07 10.04
CA VAL A 322 3.03 0.29 10.77
C VAL A 322 3.34 0.49 12.26
N GLY A 323 3.17 1.71 12.74
CA GLY A 323 3.41 2.14 14.12
C GLY A 323 2.23 1.91 15.07
N GLY A 324 1.05 1.57 14.53
CA GLY A 324 -0.18 1.34 15.29
C GLY A 324 -1.31 2.27 14.86
N VAL A 325 -2.31 2.44 15.73
CA VAL A 325 -3.47 3.31 15.45
C VAL A 325 -3.27 4.72 15.98
N LEU A 326 -3.98 5.66 15.38
CA LEU A 326 -4.16 6.98 15.96
C LEU A 326 -5.21 6.93 17.06
N THR A 327 -4.91 7.62 18.16
CA THR A 327 -5.91 7.97 19.17
C THR A 327 -6.87 9.02 18.63
N LYS A 328 -7.99 9.24 19.32
CA LYS A 328 -8.90 10.35 18.99
C LYS A 328 -8.22 11.71 19.09
N ASP A 329 -7.32 11.88 20.06
CA ASP A 329 -6.59 13.13 20.29
C ASP A 329 -5.58 13.42 19.17
N GLU A 330 -5.08 12.37 18.52
CA GLU A 330 -4.25 12.46 17.31
C GLU A 330 -5.07 12.65 16.02
N GLY A 331 -6.40 12.69 16.12
CA GLY A 331 -7.31 12.90 15.00
C GLY A 331 -7.72 11.61 14.27
N GLY A 332 -7.55 10.44 14.88
CA GLY A 332 -8.08 9.18 14.35
C GLY A 332 -9.60 9.25 14.17
N MET A 333 -10.08 9.03 12.94
CA MET A 333 -11.49 9.14 12.59
C MET A 333 -12.32 7.92 12.98
N PHE A 334 -11.69 6.73 13.11
CA PHE A 334 -12.36 5.51 13.48
C PHE A 334 -11.59 4.74 14.54
N THR A 335 -12.32 4.05 15.41
CA THR A 335 -11.75 3.03 16.28
C THR A 335 -11.62 1.73 15.50
N ILE A 336 -10.39 1.31 15.23
CA ILE A 336 -10.11 -0.03 14.70
C ILE A 336 -10.20 -0.99 15.88
N PRO A 337 -11.19 -1.90 15.94
CA PRO A 337 -11.32 -2.82 17.05
C PRO A 337 -10.08 -3.73 17.10
N ALA A 338 -9.46 -3.85 18.27
CA ALA A 338 -8.69 -5.05 18.55
C ALA A 338 -9.70 -6.19 18.74
N LYS A 339 -9.61 -7.25 17.92
CA LYS A 339 -10.41 -8.46 18.14
C LYS A 339 -10.06 -9.08 19.50
#